data_AF-A0A835VU83-F1
#
_entry.id   AF-A0A835VU83-F1
#
_cell.length_a   1.000
_cell.length_b   1.000
_cell.length_c   1.000
_cell.angle_alpha   90.00
_cell.angle_beta   90.00
_cell.angle_gamma   90.00
#
_symmetry.space_group_name_H-M   'P 1'
#
loop_
_entity.id
_entity.type
_entity.pdbx_description
1 polymer ?
#
loop_
_entity_poly.entity_id
_entity_poly.type
_entity_poly.pdbx_seq_one_letter_code
_entity_poly.pdbx_strand_id
1 'polypeptide(L)'
;MRGAPESLIRQLEDRRRLFEDKGAVADARMARVAGRRDLAAGITLGGKQQPAGSGIPGSLQNGPLDLSTDLRWVAPGLKLLVFIVDMCGKGGGVAASQQDVWQLLKGSSPNLKEYFDTCSYGRTGLDLEGSTVVGPIRLDCGGIGNPVMGSQPWTVTSCRGANPLGWFYAAETYATNVLKLDLSQYNHRVMIMPKLHQTFQEEGCDWAGISTTGPINPEPTRPANYKFSYTWLAGACDTWENPWLWFHELGHAQWLHHANTPDLEYGDIGSAMGGARGFGLRCYNPPQVWQMGWGSAFVLLTRGDLRPGETVLRWLPAAASEPDHFMRIALAPAALAAALAPASAGADVSGLPAACISQLWVSYRTSSGVYDMPWKEPGAGAVLVHRWDGTSFSATYKPYGMASLRLPNAKAPAAADVPVGSSYVEDGCRLVITAQDMWDGYALIGVCVRTSDSDTEEDCGDGLDDDCDGLVDMQDPDCYNGGGGKKTSHPSSPRPSTPLLDFGAEADAPGLIYEGLLHVMINSQSKADRSPAPSPKPSPSPKPSPSPKPSPSPKPSPSPKPSPTITGRSNSSPGPSPGRSGGNLGVARGTTKTGTGRRAMAV
;
A
#
# COMPACT_ATOMS: atom_id res chain seq x y z
N MET A 1 4.28 -34.05 -4.37
CA MET A 1 4.93 -32.73 -4.15
C MET A 1 6.00 -32.60 -5.22
N ARG A 2 5.81 -31.75 -6.23
CA ARG A 2 6.88 -31.43 -7.19
C ARG A 2 7.73 -30.33 -6.56
N GLY A 3 9.05 -30.48 -6.57
CA GLY A 3 9.97 -29.49 -6.01
C GLY A 3 9.91 -28.16 -6.76
N ALA A 4 10.49 -27.11 -6.15
CA ALA A 4 10.68 -25.81 -6.79
C ALA A 4 11.53 -25.91 -8.05
N PRO A 5 11.26 -25.12 -9.10
CA PRO A 5 12.16 -24.97 -10.23
C PRO A 5 13.56 -24.56 -9.74
N GLU A 6 14.61 -25.16 -10.29
CA GLU A 6 16.00 -24.87 -9.90
C GLU A 6 16.36 -23.38 -10.06
N SER A 7 15.77 -22.71 -11.07
CA SER A 7 15.96 -21.27 -11.29
C SER A 7 15.45 -20.42 -10.13
N LEU A 8 14.28 -20.76 -9.57
CA LEU A 8 13.73 -20.08 -8.40
C LEU A 8 14.60 -20.35 -7.17
N ILE A 9 15.02 -21.61 -6.95
CA ILE A 9 15.89 -21.97 -5.83
C ILE A 9 17.17 -21.13 -5.87
N ARG A 10 17.83 -21.07 -7.03
CA ARG A 10 19.05 -20.28 -7.21
C ARG A 10 18.81 -18.79 -6.95
N GLN A 11 17.71 -18.23 -7.47
CA GLN A 11 17.35 -16.83 -7.22
C GLN A 11 17.15 -16.53 -5.72
N LEU A 12 16.50 -17.43 -4.99
CA LEU A 12 16.30 -17.31 -3.53
C LEU A 12 17.63 -17.43 -2.77
N GLU A 13 18.53 -18.33 -3.19
CA GLU A 13 19.86 -18.48 -2.60
C GLU A 13 20.74 -17.25 -2.81
N ASP A 14 20.78 -16.69 -4.02
CA ASP A 14 21.53 -15.48 -4.34
C ASP A 14 21.05 -14.30 -3.49
N ARG A 15 19.72 -14.18 -3.32
CA ARG A 15 19.12 -13.15 -2.46
C ARG A 15 19.46 -13.37 -0.98
N ARG A 16 19.45 -14.62 -0.48
CA ARG A 16 19.86 -14.92 0.89
C ARG A 16 21.30 -14.48 1.15
N ARG A 17 22.21 -14.75 0.22
CA ARG A 17 23.62 -14.32 0.32
C ARG A 17 23.75 -12.79 0.35
N LEU A 18 23.00 -12.07 -0.49
CA LEU A 18 22.98 -10.60 -0.46
C LEU A 18 22.51 -10.03 0.89
N PHE A 19 21.58 -10.69 1.57
CA PHE A 19 21.15 -10.30 2.91
C PHE A 19 22.17 -10.66 3.99
N GLU A 20 22.81 -11.82 3.91
CA GLU A 20 23.88 -12.24 4.82
C GLU A 20 25.08 -11.27 4.75
N ASP A 21 25.48 -10.84 3.54
CA ASP A 21 26.56 -9.88 3.33
C ASP A 21 26.20 -8.47 3.83
N LYS A 22 24.94 -8.04 3.69
CA LYS A 22 24.46 -6.77 4.27
C LYS A 22 24.31 -6.82 5.79
N GLY A 23 23.99 -7.99 6.35
CA GLY A 23 23.93 -8.23 7.79
C GLY A 23 25.30 -8.10 8.46
N ALA A 24 26.38 -8.50 7.78
CA ALA A 24 27.76 -8.33 8.26
C ALA A 24 28.21 -6.86 8.38
N VAL A 25 27.60 -5.95 7.60
CA VAL A 25 27.90 -4.50 7.67
C VAL A 25 27.07 -3.79 8.75
N ALA A 26 25.88 -4.32 9.09
CA ALA A 26 25.01 -3.76 10.12
C ALA A 26 25.58 -3.95 11.54
N ASP A 27 26.25 -5.08 11.81
CA ASP A 27 26.81 -5.40 13.15
C ASP A 27 28.05 -4.55 13.52
N ALA A 28 28.72 -3.93 12.55
CA ALA A 28 29.87 -3.06 12.80
C ALA A 28 29.50 -1.62 13.22
N ARG A 29 28.22 -1.22 13.17
CA ARG A 29 27.76 0.15 13.51
C ARG A 29 27.19 0.32 14.93
N MET A 30 27.19 -0.73 15.74
CA MET A 30 26.77 -0.70 17.16
C MET A 30 27.97 -0.71 18.14
N ALA A 31 29.06 0.00 17.82
CA ALA A 31 30.16 0.21 18.76
C ALA A 31 30.70 1.65 18.75
N ARG A 32 30.47 2.35 19.87
CA ARG A 32 31.05 3.64 20.33
C ARG A 32 30.56 4.93 19.67
N VAL A 33 29.44 5.45 20.19
CA VAL A 33 29.29 6.90 20.41
C VAL A 33 29.68 7.18 21.87
N ALA A 34 30.95 7.51 22.08
CA ALA A 34 31.42 8.10 23.33
C ALA A 34 32.55 9.09 23.04
N GLY A 35 32.21 10.38 23.10
CA GLY A 35 33.12 11.48 23.40
C GLY A 35 33.91 12.08 22.24
N ARG A 36 33.50 13.27 21.79
CA ARG A 36 34.35 14.48 21.87
C ARG A 36 33.54 15.74 21.57
N ARG A 37 33.56 16.64 22.56
CA ARG A 37 33.20 18.06 22.48
C ARG A 37 34.35 18.85 21.84
N ASP A 38 34.01 20.08 21.43
CA ASP A 38 34.86 21.24 21.10
C ASP A 38 35.52 21.15 19.70
N LEU A 39 35.38 22.12 18.78
CA LEU A 39 35.58 23.56 18.92
C LEU A 39 35.00 24.31 17.71
N ALA A 40 34.35 25.45 17.98
CA ALA A 40 34.05 26.49 17.00
C ALA A 40 35.13 27.59 17.07
N ALA A 41 35.66 27.99 15.91
CA ALA A 41 36.35 29.25 15.57
C ALA A 41 37.01 29.01 14.19
N GLY A 42 36.89 29.79 13.13
CA GLY A 42 36.60 31.21 12.98
C GLY A 42 37.66 31.74 12.02
N ILE A 43 37.31 32.05 10.76
CA ILE A 43 38.09 32.94 9.90
C ILE A 43 37.11 33.79 9.08
N THR A 44 37.15 35.10 9.36
CA THR A 44 36.41 36.16 8.67
C THR A 44 37.39 36.98 7.83
N LEU A 45 37.12 37.14 6.53
CA LEU A 45 37.53 38.27 5.67
C LEU A 45 36.50 38.26 4.52
N GLY A 46 35.67 39.25 4.18
CA GLY A 46 35.64 40.69 4.40
C GLY A 46 35.48 41.37 3.03
N GLY A 47 34.31 41.96 2.70
CA GLY A 47 34.22 42.86 1.53
C GLY A 47 32.86 43.12 0.84
N LYS A 48 32.13 44.13 1.35
CA LYS A 48 31.22 45.10 0.67
C LYS A 48 29.75 44.74 0.34
N GLN A 49 28.88 45.68 0.73
CA GLN A 49 27.42 45.77 0.54
C GLN A 49 27.02 46.39 -0.82
N GLN A 50 26.02 45.76 -1.48
CA GLN A 50 24.87 46.28 -2.29
C GLN A 50 25.11 47.21 -3.52
N PRO A 51 24.23 47.18 -4.56
CA PRO A 51 22.76 47.12 -4.49
C PRO A 51 22.05 46.16 -5.48
N ALA A 52 20.72 46.11 -5.33
CA ALA A 52 19.76 45.31 -6.08
C ALA A 52 19.91 45.40 -7.61
N GLY A 53 19.91 44.23 -8.25
CA GLY A 53 19.81 44.05 -9.69
C GLY A 53 19.19 42.69 -9.98
N SER A 54 17.94 42.71 -10.46
CA SER A 54 17.21 41.66 -11.17
C SER A 54 18.07 40.49 -11.68
N GLY A 55 17.93 39.30 -11.07
CA GLY A 55 18.62 38.08 -11.47
C GLY A 55 17.72 36.85 -11.29
N ILE A 56 17.13 36.41 -12.40
CA ILE A 56 16.61 35.07 -12.75
C ILE A 56 16.60 34.03 -11.60
N PRO A 57 15.43 33.62 -11.08
CA PRO A 57 15.31 32.45 -10.22
C PRO A 57 15.07 31.21 -11.09
N GLY A 58 15.99 30.25 -11.09
CA GLY A 58 15.83 29.05 -11.92
C GLY A 58 17.03 28.13 -11.89
N SER A 59 17.32 27.54 -10.73
CA SER A 59 18.13 26.33 -10.64
C SER A 59 17.33 25.34 -9.79
N LEU A 60 16.36 24.70 -10.44
CA LEU A 60 15.78 23.46 -9.94
C LEU A 60 16.92 22.44 -9.96
N GLN A 61 17.46 22.17 -8.77
CA GLN A 61 18.27 20.99 -8.54
C GLN A 61 17.36 19.79 -8.77
N ASN A 62 17.43 19.24 -9.98
CA ASN A 62 17.08 17.86 -10.26
C ASN A 62 17.89 17.00 -9.27
N GLY A 63 17.27 16.68 -8.13
CA GLY A 63 17.82 15.72 -7.20
C GLY A 63 18.05 14.41 -7.94
N PRO A 64 19.21 13.75 -7.74
CA PRO A 64 19.48 12.48 -8.41
C PRO A 64 18.35 11.49 -8.09
N LEU A 65 17.86 10.80 -9.13
CA LEU A 65 17.01 9.62 -8.98
C LEU A 65 17.62 8.73 -7.90
N ASP A 66 16.86 8.53 -6.83
CA ASP A 66 17.26 7.77 -5.66
C ASP A 66 17.37 6.28 -6.00
N LEU A 67 18.46 5.95 -6.69
CA LEU A 67 18.89 4.59 -6.97
C LEU A 67 19.80 4.06 -5.86
N SER A 68 20.22 4.90 -4.90
CA SER A 68 21.29 4.54 -3.96
C SER A 68 21.28 5.20 -2.57
N THR A 69 20.26 5.95 -2.13
CA THR A 69 20.27 6.58 -0.80
C THR A 69 19.17 6.09 0.12
N ASP A 70 19.59 5.63 1.31
CA ASP A 70 18.77 5.23 2.47
C ASP A 70 17.93 6.38 3.08
N LEU A 71 17.48 7.37 2.29
CA LEU A 71 16.61 8.47 2.73
C LEU A 71 15.16 8.26 2.31
N ARG A 72 14.74 7.00 2.26
CA ARG A 72 13.36 6.61 1.99
C ARG A 72 12.47 6.91 3.20
N TRP A 73 11.35 7.58 2.97
CA TRP A 73 10.34 7.76 4.01
C TRP A 73 9.75 6.40 4.42
N VAL A 74 9.60 6.20 5.72
CA VAL A 74 8.95 5.03 6.30
C VAL A 74 7.71 5.52 7.03
N ALA A 75 6.56 5.02 6.64
CA ALA A 75 5.29 5.41 7.20
C ALA A 75 5.25 5.11 8.70
N PRO A 76 5.03 6.13 9.56
CA PRO A 76 4.94 5.91 10.99
C PRO A 76 3.66 5.13 11.32
N GLY A 77 3.64 4.50 12.50
CA GLY A 77 2.40 3.96 13.06
C GLY A 77 1.33 5.05 13.22
N LEU A 78 0.06 4.65 13.12
CA LEU A 78 -1.07 5.56 13.15
C LEU A 78 -1.55 5.77 14.58
N LYS A 79 -1.56 7.03 15.05
CA LYS A 79 -2.16 7.46 16.31
C LYS A 79 -3.31 8.43 15.99
N LEU A 80 -4.53 7.92 16.09
CA LEU A 80 -5.72 8.62 15.64
C LEU A 80 -6.36 9.42 16.78
N LEU A 81 -6.74 10.66 16.50
CA LEU A 81 -7.80 11.34 17.23
C LEU A 81 -9.02 11.43 16.33
N VAL A 82 -10.07 10.69 16.64
CA VAL A 82 -11.31 10.65 15.86
C VAL A 82 -12.37 11.53 16.51
N PHE A 83 -12.86 12.52 15.78
CA PHE A 83 -13.96 13.39 16.18
C PHE A 83 -15.26 12.93 15.54
N ILE A 84 -16.25 12.61 16.38
CA ILE A 84 -17.64 12.41 15.95
C ILE A 84 -18.35 13.76 16.12
N VAL A 85 -18.71 14.40 15.01
CA VAL A 85 -19.26 15.76 15.05
C VAL A 85 -20.74 15.84 14.73
N ASP A 86 -21.42 16.76 15.39
CA ASP A 86 -22.75 17.23 15.06
C ASP A 86 -22.66 18.69 14.60
N MET A 87 -23.05 18.95 13.35
CA MET A 87 -22.94 20.27 12.74
C MET A 87 -24.23 21.06 12.96
N CYS A 88 -24.31 21.66 14.14
CA CYS A 88 -25.42 22.47 14.61
C CYS A 88 -26.82 21.83 14.47
N GLY A 89 -26.91 20.49 14.51
CA GLY A 89 -28.16 19.74 14.41
C GLY A 89 -28.63 19.50 12.98
N LYS A 90 -27.80 19.80 11.99
CA LYS A 90 -28.08 19.50 10.59
C LYS A 90 -27.73 18.05 10.25
N GLY A 91 -28.36 17.53 9.20
CA GLY A 91 -28.06 16.20 8.66
C GLY A 91 -28.48 15.03 9.55
N GLY A 92 -29.47 15.23 10.43
CA GLY A 92 -30.01 14.16 11.28
C GLY A 92 -29.16 13.81 12.51
N GLY A 93 -28.14 14.61 12.83
CA GLY A 93 -27.25 14.41 13.98
C GLY A 93 -26.00 13.58 13.64
N VAL A 94 -25.37 13.04 14.69
CA VAL A 94 -24.14 12.26 14.56
C VAL A 94 -24.34 10.97 13.78
N ALA A 95 -23.33 10.57 13.01
CA ALA A 95 -23.36 9.36 12.20
C ALA A 95 -23.04 8.07 12.98
N ALA A 96 -22.27 8.17 14.06
CA ALA A 96 -21.74 7.04 14.81
C ALA A 96 -21.73 7.31 16.32
N SER A 97 -21.73 6.26 17.13
CA SER A 97 -21.30 6.33 18.52
C SER A 97 -19.81 6.02 18.65
N GLN A 98 -19.20 6.36 19.79
CA GLN A 98 -17.79 5.98 20.05
C GLN A 98 -17.59 4.46 19.99
N GLN A 99 -18.59 3.68 20.42
CA GLN A 99 -18.54 2.23 20.38
C GLN A 99 -18.47 1.72 18.93
N ASP A 100 -19.27 2.29 18.03
CA ASP A 100 -19.29 1.84 16.63
C ASP A 100 -17.96 2.14 15.93
N VAL A 101 -17.36 3.30 16.20
CA VAL A 101 -16.01 3.63 15.71
C VAL A 101 -14.98 2.63 16.26
N TRP A 102 -15.02 2.29 17.55
CA TRP A 102 -14.12 1.27 18.08
C TRP A 102 -14.36 -0.12 17.48
N GLN A 103 -15.60 -0.47 17.12
CA GLN A 103 -15.87 -1.72 16.38
C GLN A 103 -15.24 -1.70 14.99
N LEU A 104 -15.26 -0.57 14.29
CA LEU A 104 -14.57 -0.43 13.01
C LEU A 104 -13.04 -0.54 13.16
N LEU A 105 -12.47 0.08 14.20
CA LEU A 105 -11.02 0.11 14.40
C LEU A 105 -10.46 -1.25 14.84
N LYS A 106 -11.18 -2.00 15.69
CA LYS A 106 -10.65 -3.22 16.35
C LYS A 106 -11.68 -4.33 16.64
N GLY A 107 -12.89 -4.22 16.11
CA GLY A 107 -13.97 -5.19 16.32
C GLY A 107 -13.82 -6.44 15.46
N SER A 108 -14.93 -6.99 15.00
CA SER A 108 -14.92 -8.14 14.10
C SER A 108 -14.25 -7.81 12.76
N SER A 109 -13.52 -8.79 12.20
CA SER A 109 -12.97 -8.71 10.85
C SER A 109 -14.11 -8.59 9.80
N PRO A 110 -14.00 -7.72 8.78
CA PRO A 110 -12.88 -6.82 8.52
C PRO A 110 -12.86 -5.57 9.44
N ASN A 111 -11.69 -5.24 9.99
CA ASN A 111 -11.46 -4.03 10.79
C ASN A 111 -10.19 -3.28 10.32
N LEU A 112 -10.10 -1.99 10.67
CA LEU A 112 -9.03 -1.12 10.16
C LEU A 112 -7.64 -1.53 10.64
N LYS A 113 -7.50 -2.00 11.88
CA LYS A 113 -6.20 -2.43 12.42
C LYS A 113 -5.64 -3.61 11.63
N GLU A 114 -6.42 -4.67 11.47
CA GLU A 114 -6.01 -5.85 10.71
C GLU A 114 -5.74 -5.51 9.25
N TYR A 115 -6.47 -4.56 8.68
CA TYR A 115 -6.24 -4.11 7.31
C TYR A 115 -4.86 -3.46 7.13
N PHE A 116 -4.52 -2.50 8.00
CA PHE A 116 -3.17 -1.90 8.02
C PHE A 116 -2.08 -2.94 8.32
N ASP A 117 -2.30 -3.82 9.31
CA ASP A 117 -1.33 -4.87 9.65
C ASP A 117 -1.07 -5.81 8.46
N THR A 118 -2.13 -6.19 7.74
CA THR A 118 -2.04 -7.08 6.58
C THR A 118 -1.33 -6.39 5.42
N CYS A 119 -1.80 -5.21 5.00
CA CYS A 119 -1.28 -4.54 3.81
C CYS A 119 0.09 -3.88 3.99
N SER A 120 0.46 -3.56 5.22
CA SER A 120 1.80 -3.05 5.55
C SER A 120 2.80 -4.13 5.93
N TYR A 121 2.40 -5.41 5.94
CA TYR A 121 3.24 -6.51 6.41
C TYR A 121 3.72 -6.30 7.85
N GLY A 122 2.86 -5.71 8.70
CA GLY A 122 3.14 -5.35 10.08
C GLY A 122 4.10 -4.17 10.28
N ARG A 123 4.46 -3.42 9.22
CA ARG A 123 5.38 -2.28 9.32
C ARG A 123 4.71 -0.99 9.76
N THR A 124 3.43 -0.82 9.44
CA THR A 124 2.63 0.34 9.86
C THR A 124 1.35 -0.17 10.49
N GLY A 125 1.29 -0.09 11.82
CA GLY A 125 0.13 -0.51 12.59
C GLY A 125 -0.71 0.67 13.08
N LEU A 126 -1.96 0.38 13.40
CA LEU A 126 -2.85 1.27 14.14
C LEU A 126 -2.59 1.12 15.66
N ASP A 127 -2.08 2.17 16.29
CA ASP A 127 -1.86 2.23 17.75
C ASP A 127 -3.19 2.50 18.46
N LEU A 128 -3.89 1.42 18.83
CA LEU A 128 -5.19 1.50 19.50
C LEU A 128 -5.11 2.09 20.92
N GLU A 129 -3.97 1.96 21.60
CA GLU A 129 -3.80 2.45 22.97
C GLU A 129 -3.50 3.96 22.98
N GLY A 130 -2.71 4.42 22.01
CA GLY A 130 -2.41 5.82 21.76
C GLY A 130 -3.47 6.58 20.94
N SER A 131 -4.55 5.90 20.51
CA SER A 131 -5.65 6.52 19.76
C SER A 131 -6.87 6.80 20.65
N THR A 132 -7.59 7.87 20.34
CA THR A 132 -8.77 8.29 21.08
C THR A 132 -9.93 8.61 20.14
N VAL A 133 -11.14 8.19 20.52
CA VAL A 133 -12.39 8.58 19.85
C VAL A 133 -13.16 9.51 20.78
N VAL A 134 -13.52 10.70 20.30
CA VAL A 134 -14.25 11.72 21.05
C VAL A 134 -15.55 12.12 20.35
N GLY A 135 -16.51 12.56 21.17
CA GLY A 135 -17.78 13.09 20.72
C GLY A 135 -18.99 12.29 21.24
N PRO A 136 -20.22 12.68 20.89
CA PRO A 136 -20.58 13.77 19.97
C PRO A 136 -20.04 15.16 20.37
N ILE A 137 -19.32 15.82 19.47
CA ILE A 137 -18.95 17.23 19.62
C ILE A 137 -19.91 18.06 18.79
N ARG A 138 -20.68 18.93 19.45
CA ARG A 138 -21.58 19.84 18.76
C ARG A 138 -20.82 21.08 18.31
N LEU A 139 -20.72 21.25 17.00
CA LEU A 139 -20.19 22.45 16.36
C LEU A 139 -21.29 23.49 16.18
N ASP A 140 -20.94 24.76 16.29
CA ASP A 140 -21.82 25.86 15.91
C ASP A 140 -22.05 25.86 14.38
N CYS A 141 -23.11 26.54 13.91
CA CYS A 141 -23.40 26.59 12.47
C CYS A 141 -22.33 27.35 11.66
N GLY A 142 -21.51 28.14 12.34
CA GLY A 142 -20.37 28.84 11.78
C GLY A 142 -19.51 29.42 12.89
N GLY A 143 -18.33 29.91 12.54
CA GLY A 143 -17.39 30.48 13.50
C GLY A 143 -16.19 31.11 12.81
N ILE A 144 -15.15 31.36 13.62
CA ILE A 144 -13.87 31.90 13.16
C ILE A 144 -12.81 30.80 13.25
N GLY A 145 -12.06 30.60 12.16
CA GLY A 145 -11.03 29.59 12.03
C GLY A 145 -9.75 29.94 12.78
N ASN A 146 -8.71 29.14 12.55
CA ASN A 146 -7.44 29.26 13.26
C ASN A 146 -6.80 30.66 13.07
N PRO A 147 -6.47 31.39 14.16
CA PRO A 147 -5.83 32.70 14.09
C PRO A 147 -4.50 32.71 13.32
N VAL A 148 -3.74 31.63 13.42
CA VAL A 148 -2.45 31.46 12.72
C VAL A 148 -2.63 31.24 11.22
N MET A 149 -3.80 30.75 10.81
CA MET A 149 -4.19 30.55 9.40
C MET A 149 -5.11 31.68 8.90
N GLY A 150 -4.95 32.89 9.45
CA GLY A 150 -5.61 34.09 8.96
C GLY A 150 -7.07 34.28 9.43
N SER A 151 -7.51 33.60 10.49
CA SER A 151 -8.82 33.79 11.14
C SER A 151 -10.01 33.78 10.18
N GLN A 152 -9.98 32.93 9.16
CA GLN A 152 -11.02 32.91 8.13
C GLN A 152 -12.37 32.47 8.72
N PRO A 153 -13.50 33.13 8.37
CA PRO A 153 -14.81 32.68 8.80
C PRO A 153 -15.11 31.32 8.17
N TRP A 154 -15.83 30.48 8.90
CA TRP A 154 -16.30 29.19 8.41
C TRP A 154 -17.79 28.98 8.69
N THR A 155 -18.43 28.17 7.86
CA THR A 155 -19.82 27.69 7.98
C THR A 155 -19.84 26.17 7.81
N VAL A 156 -20.86 25.50 8.37
CA VAL A 156 -21.07 24.06 8.14
C VAL A 156 -21.76 23.75 6.82
N THR A 157 -22.32 24.76 6.13
CA THR A 157 -23.13 24.57 4.91
C THR A 157 -22.33 24.56 3.61
N SER A 158 -21.01 24.66 3.67
CA SER A 158 -20.13 24.66 2.49
C SER A 158 -18.84 23.92 2.84
N CYS A 159 -18.37 23.05 1.96
CA CYS A 159 -17.09 22.35 2.11
C CYS A 159 -15.93 23.07 1.40
N ARG A 160 -16.18 24.23 0.79
CA ARG A 160 -15.17 24.98 0.03
C ARG A 160 -14.33 25.90 0.91
N GLY A 161 -13.19 26.34 0.37
CA GLY A 161 -12.33 27.33 1.01
C GLY A 161 -11.81 26.89 2.37
N ALA A 162 -11.89 27.77 3.37
CA ALA A 162 -11.37 27.51 4.71
C ALA A 162 -12.32 26.68 5.60
N ASN A 163 -13.52 26.33 5.11
CA ASN A 163 -14.54 25.67 5.93
C ASN A 163 -14.08 24.35 6.56
N PRO A 164 -13.49 23.39 5.81
CA PRO A 164 -13.07 22.11 6.39
C PRO A 164 -12.02 22.25 7.50
N LEU A 165 -11.08 23.16 7.32
CA LEU A 165 -10.06 23.48 8.33
C LEU A 165 -10.66 24.19 9.54
N GLY A 166 -11.67 25.04 9.33
CA GLY A 166 -12.42 25.69 10.39
C GLY A 166 -13.16 24.71 11.30
N TRP A 167 -13.74 23.65 10.73
CA TRP A 167 -14.41 22.60 11.51
C TRP A 167 -13.44 21.85 12.42
N PHE A 168 -12.26 21.46 11.91
CA PHE A 168 -11.22 20.85 12.73
C PHE A 168 -10.77 21.78 13.84
N TYR A 169 -10.51 23.05 13.52
CA TYR A 169 -10.10 24.02 14.53
C TYR A 169 -11.14 24.16 15.67
N ALA A 170 -12.44 24.17 15.34
CA ALA A 170 -13.50 24.21 16.33
C ALA A 170 -13.53 22.93 17.21
N ALA A 171 -13.44 21.75 16.59
CA ALA A 171 -13.42 20.48 17.29
C ALA A 171 -12.17 20.32 18.19
N GLU A 172 -11.01 20.74 17.72
CA GLU A 172 -9.74 20.74 18.46
C GLU A 172 -9.73 21.71 19.64
N THR A 173 -10.34 22.88 19.45
CA THR A 173 -10.53 23.86 20.53
C THR A 173 -11.39 23.25 21.64
N TYR A 174 -12.46 22.55 21.29
CA TYR A 174 -13.28 21.83 22.26
C TYR A 174 -12.48 20.72 22.96
N ALA A 175 -11.76 19.88 22.20
CA ALA A 175 -10.96 18.80 22.76
C ALA A 175 -9.86 19.29 23.71
N THR A 176 -9.20 20.40 23.39
CA THR A 176 -8.14 20.98 24.23
C THR A 176 -8.73 21.67 25.45
N ASN A 177 -9.75 22.52 25.27
CA ASN A 177 -10.25 23.38 26.34
C ASN A 177 -11.23 22.68 27.28
N VAL A 178 -12.02 21.74 26.77
CA VAL A 178 -13.05 21.03 27.54
C VAL A 178 -12.56 19.65 27.95
N LEU A 179 -12.09 18.84 26.99
CA LEU A 179 -11.65 17.47 27.26
C LEU A 179 -10.22 17.39 27.80
N LYS A 180 -9.48 18.51 27.79
CA LYS A 180 -8.08 18.61 28.26
C LYS A 180 -7.14 17.63 27.57
N LEU A 181 -7.39 17.34 26.29
CA LEU A 181 -6.53 16.48 25.49
C LEU A 181 -5.29 17.23 25.01
N ASP A 182 -4.13 16.57 25.11
CA ASP A 182 -2.92 17.00 24.42
C ASP A 182 -2.98 16.50 22.97
N LEU A 183 -3.12 17.42 22.01
CA LEU A 183 -3.25 17.08 20.59
C LEU A 183 -1.93 16.67 19.94
N SER A 184 -0.77 16.89 20.60
CA SER A 184 0.55 16.61 20.04
C SER A 184 0.89 15.12 19.97
N GLN A 185 0.16 14.28 20.73
CA GLN A 185 0.35 12.83 20.74
C GLN A 185 -0.23 12.12 19.50
N TYR A 186 -1.14 12.77 18.77
CA TYR A 186 -1.84 12.20 17.62
C TYR A 186 -1.25 12.75 16.33
N ASN A 187 -0.84 11.84 15.44
CA ASN A 187 -0.30 12.17 14.13
C ASN A 187 -1.36 12.07 13.01
N HIS A 188 -2.57 11.63 13.30
CA HIS A 188 -3.69 11.70 12.36
C HIS A 188 -4.95 12.11 13.08
N ARG A 189 -5.66 13.08 12.53
CA ARG A 189 -6.88 13.63 13.10
C ARG A 189 -8.01 13.40 12.10
N VAL A 190 -9.02 12.65 12.52
CA VAL A 190 -10.10 12.18 11.65
C VAL A 190 -11.41 12.79 12.12
N MET A 191 -12.23 13.28 11.20
CA MET A 191 -13.56 13.80 11.48
C MET A 191 -14.61 12.95 10.77
N ILE A 192 -15.51 12.34 11.55
CA ILE A 192 -16.70 11.67 11.02
C ILE A 192 -17.83 12.70 10.97
N MET A 193 -18.24 13.03 9.75
CA MET A 193 -19.26 14.03 9.44
C MET A 193 -20.67 13.54 9.85
N PRO A 194 -21.67 14.45 9.94
CA PRO A 194 -23.05 14.07 10.22
C PRO A 194 -23.64 13.12 9.17
N LYS A 195 -24.64 12.33 9.57
CA LYS A 195 -25.20 11.22 8.77
C LYS A 195 -25.60 11.62 7.35
N LEU A 196 -26.24 12.77 7.23
CA LEU A 196 -26.73 13.31 5.96
C LEU A 196 -26.02 14.63 5.62
N HIS A 197 -24.70 14.70 5.75
CA HIS A 197 -23.95 15.94 5.48
C HIS A 197 -24.23 16.52 4.09
N GLN A 198 -24.37 15.66 3.09
CA GLN A 198 -24.69 16.01 1.70
C GLN A 198 -26.03 16.75 1.54
N THR A 199 -26.96 16.63 2.49
CA THR A 199 -28.30 17.25 2.35
C THR A 199 -28.34 18.70 2.82
N PHE A 200 -27.30 19.20 3.48
CA PHE A 200 -27.27 20.57 3.99
C PHE A 200 -26.03 21.37 3.59
N GLN A 201 -25.08 20.71 2.93
CA GLN A 201 -23.95 21.36 2.30
C GLN A 201 -24.29 21.74 0.85
N GLU A 202 -23.54 22.70 0.33
CA GLU A 202 -23.66 23.13 -1.06
C GLU A 202 -23.33 22.02 -2.07
N GLU A 203 -23.71 22.23 -3.33
CA GLU A 203 -23.43 21.31 -4.43
C GLU A 203 -21.92 21.09 -4.62
N GLY A 204 -21.52 19.83 -4.82
CA GLY A 204 -20.13 19.39 -4.89
C GLY A 204 -19.51 18.99 -3.54
N CYS A 205 -20.30 18.93 -2.47
CA CYS A 205 -19.87 18.44 -1.16
C CYS A 205 -20.35 17.02 -0.86
N ASP A 206 -20.48 16.19 -1.90
CA ASP A 206 -20.97 14.80 -1.84
C ASP A 206 -19.84 13.76 -1.90
N TRP A 207 -18.63 14.16 -1.52
CA TRP A 207 -17.49 13.27 -1.33
C TRP A 207 -17.75 12.21 -0.26
N ALA A 208 -17.18 11.02 -0.45
CA ALA A 208 -17.21 9.95 0.54
C ALA A 208 -16.15 10.19 1.63
N GLY A 209 -14.96 10.64 1.23
CA GLY A 209 -13.86 11.01 2.10
C GLY A 209 -12.97 12.04 1.41
N ILE A 210 -12.23 12.79 2.23
CA ILE A 210 -11.16 13.68 1.79
C ILE A 210 -10.07 13.63 2.86
N SER A 211 -8.81 13.74 2.45
CA SER A 211 -7.70 13.90 3.39
C SER A 211 -6.65 14.86 2.86
N THR A 212 -5.88 15.44 3.76
CA THR A 212 -4.66 16.15 3.37
C THR A 212 -3.67 15.19 2.75
N THR A 213 -2.97 15.61 1.70
CA THR A 213 -1.86 14.83 1.14
C THR A 213 -0.60 15.10 1.96
N GLY A 214 -0.29 14.18 2.88
CA GLY A 214 0.76 14.38 3.88
C GLY A 214 0.31 15.21 5.10
N PRO A 215 1.25 15.66 5.94
CA PRO A 215 0.97 16.45 7.14
C PRO A 215 0.66 17.92 6.82
N ILE A 216 -0.08 18.59 7.70
CA ILE A 216 -0.40 20.03 7.61
C ILE A 216 0.89 20.86 7.73
N ASN A 217 1.07 21.79 6.78
CA ASN A 217 2.22 22.69 6.60
C ASN A 217 3.53 22.04 6.08
N PRO A 218 3.54 21.52 4.84
CA PRO A 218 4.72 20.88 4.25
C PRO A 218 5.47 21.80 3.28
N GLU A 219 6.63 22.32 3.66
CA GLU A 219 7.57 23.00 2.72
C GLU A 219 9.01 22.87 3.24
N PRO A 220 9.95 22.40 2.41
CA PRO A 220 10.17 20.97 2.17
C PRO A 220 10.63 20.29 3.46
N THR A 221 9.84 19.35 3.99
CA THR A 221 10.17 18.74 5.28
C THR A 221 10.60 17.30 5.11
N ARG A 222 11.89 17.07 5.41
CA ARG A 222 12.43 15.74 5.70
C ARG A 222 11.47 14.96 6.62
N PRO A 223 11.47 13.61 6.59
CA PRO A 223 10.67 12.73 7.45
C PRO A 223 10.58 13.10 8.93
N ALA A 224 11.56 13.84 9.46
CA ALA A 224 11.65 14.27 10.85
C ALA A 224 10.53 15.20 11.35
N ASN A 225 9.68 15.77 10.48
CA ASN A 225 8.67 16.77 10.86
C ASN A 225 7.22 16.33 10.60
N TYR A 226 6.93 15.03 10.43
CA TYR A 226 5.54 14.57 10.34
C TYR A 226 4.81 14.86 11.66
N LYS A 227 4.00 15.92 11.68
CA LYS A 227 3.28 16.37 12.89
C LYS A 227 1.92 15.72 12.97
N PHE A 228 1.01 16.10 12.07
CA PHE A 228 -0.31 15.52 11.96
C PHE A 228 -0.95 15.79 10.59
N SER A 229 -1.92 14.96 10.21
CA SER A 229 -2.78 15.16 9.03
C SER A 229 -4.24 15.38 9.43
N TYR A 230 -5.06 15.81 8.46
CA TYR A 230 -6.52 15.85 8.60
C TYR A 230 -7.20 14.94 7.59
N THR A 231 -8.21 14.22 8.07
CA THR A 231 -9.04 13.33 7.25
C THR A 231 -10.50 13.54 7.61
N TRP A 232 -11.35 13.72 6.61
CA TRP A 232 -12.80 13.85 6.74
C TRP A 232 -13.47 12.65 6.11
N LEU A 233 -14.45 12.08 6.80
CA LEU A 233 -15.21 10.92 6.35
C LEU A 233 -16.69 11.26 6.38
N ALA A 234 -17.39 11.00 5.28
CA ALA A 234 -18.82 11.16 5.19
C ALA A 234 -19.54 10.29 6.23
N GLY A 235 -20.59 10.85 6.84
CA GLY A 235 -21.39 10.15 7.86
C GLY A 235 -22.43 9.15 7.32
N ALA A 236 -22.50 8.93 6.00
CA ALA A 236 -23.43 7.96 5.45
C ALA A 236 -23.06 6.54 5.94
N CYS A 237 -24.07 5.69 6.18
CA CYS A 237 -23.86 4.36 6.76
C CYS A 237 -22.95 3.46 5.90
N ASP A 238 -22.79 3.73 4.60
CA ASP A 238 -21.93 2.95 3.70
C ASP A 238 -20.53 3.54 3.50
N THR A 239 -20.23 4.70 4.10
CA THR A 239 -18.94 5.40 3.92
C THR A 239 -18.03 5.21 5.12
N TRP A 240 -18.36 5.77 6.28
CA TRP A 240 -17.47 5.69 7.44
C TRP A 240 -17.40 4.28 8.02
N GLU A 241 -18.42 3.43 7.84
CA GLU A 241 -18.42 2.03 8.31
C GLU A 241 -17.53 1.13 7.43
N ASN A 242 -17.04 1.63 6.29
CA ASN A 242 -16.23 0.86 5.37
C ASN A 242 -14.73 1.06 5.65
N PRO A 243 -14.00 0.03 6.12
CA PRO A 243 -12.56 0.15 6.41
C PRO A 243 -11.71 0.44 5.17
N TRP A 244 -12.20 0.15 3.96
CA TRP A 244 -11.56 0.57 2.71
C TRP A 244 -11.38 2.07 2.62
N LEU A 245 -12.44 2.83 2.92
CA LEU A 245 -12.40 4.28 2.79
C LEU A 245 -11.41 4.89 3.79
N TRP A 246 -11.37 4.37 5.03
CA TRP A 246 -10.38 4.81 6.01
C TRP A 246 -8.96 4.55 5.54
N PHE A 247 -8.70 3.36 4.99
CA PHE A 247 -7.39 3.02 4.46
C PHE A 247 -7.00 3.94 3.29
N HIS A 248 -7.92 4.18 2.35
CA HIS A 248 -7.74 5.12 1.23
C HIS A 248 -7.39 6.54 1.72
N GLU A 249 -8.22 7.13 2.57
CA GLU A 249 -8.03 8.50 3.01
C GLU A 249 -6.80 8.68 3.92
N LEU A 250 -6.51 7.71 4.79
CA LEU A 250 -5.28 7.73 5.58
C LEU A 250 -4.04 7.48 4.70
N GLY A 251 -4.19 6.85 3.54
CA GLY A 251 -3.15 6.78 2.51
C GLY A 251 -2.76 8.16 1.99
N HIS A 252 -3.73 9.04 1.72
CA HIS A 252 -3.44 10.44 1.36
C HIS A 252 -2.67 11.15 2.48
N ALA A 253 -3.10 10.99 3.73
CA ALA A 253 -2.37 11.54 4.89
C ALA A 253 -0.90 11.09 4.95
N GLN A 254 -0.57 10.02 4.25
CA GLN A 254 0.73 9.38 4.14
C GLN A 254 1.40 9.60 2.77
N TRP A 255 1.06 10.68 2.08
CA TRP A 255 1.61 11.12 0.79
C TRP A 255 1.18 10.32 -0.45
N LEU A 256 0.26 9.37 -0.30
CA LEU A 256 -0.19 8.61 -1.46
C LEU A 256 -1.14 9.46 -2.31
N HIS A 257 -1.01 9.32 -3.62
CA HIS A 257 -1.99 9.80 -4.58
C HIS A 257 -2.93 8.69 -5.02
N HIS A 258 -4.03 9.10 -5.66
CA HIS A 258 -4.87 8.19 -6.42
C HIS A 258 -4.03 7.31 -7.33
N ALA A 259 -4.50 6.08 -7.51
CA ALA A 259 -3.92 5.13 -8.44
C ALA A 259 -4.78 5.11 -9.71
N ASN A 260 -4.16 5.58 -10.79
CA ASN A 260 -4.81 5.93 -12.03
C ASN A 260 -4.67 4.80 -13.07
N THR A 261 -5.54 4.79 -14.07
CA THR A 261 -5.17 4.33 -15.42
C THR A 261 -5.03 5.56 -16.31
N PRO A 262 -4.47 5.44 -17.53
CA PRO A 262 -4.38 6.58 -18.44
C PRO A 262 -5.71 7.33 -18.64
N ASP A 263 -6.83 6.60 -18.63
CA ASP A 263 -8.16 7.15 -18.91
C ASP A 263 -9.00 7.48 -17.66
N LEU A 264 -8.62 7.02 -16.47
CA LEU A 264 -9.47 7.12 -15.28
C LEU A 264 -8.65 7.32 -14.00
N GLU A 265 -8.98 8.37 -13.25
CA GLU A 265 -8.27 8.76 -12.02
C GLU A 265 -8.23 7.65 -10.95
N TYR A 266 -9.31 6.88 -10.82
CA TYR A 266 -9.38 5.75 -9.90
C TYR A 266 -9.41 4.40 -10.64
N GLY A 267 -8.85 4.37 -11.85
CA GLY A 267 -8.93 3.23 -12.74
C GLY A 267 -8.08 2.04 -12.32
N ASP A 268 -7.06 2.26 -11.48
CA ASP A 268 -6.19 1.17 -11.05
C ASP A 268 -6.91 0.27 -10.05
N ILE A 269 -7.33 -0.89 -10.53
CA ILE A 269 -7.98 -1.92 -9.72
C ILE A 269 -7.00 -2.70 -8.83
N GLY A 270 -5.69 -2.49 -8.98
CA GLY A 270 -4.63 -3.13 -8.19
C GLY A 270 -4.28 -2.40 -6.90
N SER A 271 -4.94 -1.27 -6.59
CA SER A 271 -4.62 -0.43 -5.43
C SER A 271 -5.86 0.10 -4.69
N ALA A 272 -5.74 0.23 -3.37
CA ALA A 272 -6.75 0.90 -2.53
C ALA A 272 -6.92 2.38 -2.86
N MET A 273 -5.90 3.02 -3.42
CA MET A 273 -5.97 4.41 -3.89
C MET A 273 -6.65 4.53 -5.26
N GLY A 274 -7.01 3.42 -5.89
CA GLY A 274 -7.83 3.37 -7.10
C GLY A 274 -9.11 2.58 -6.82
N GLY A 275 -9.54 1.77 -7.78
CA GLY A 275 -10.61 0.80 -7.56
C GLY A 275 -11.98 1.38 -7.24
N ALA A 276 -12.26 2.65 -7.58
CA ALA A 276 -13.47 3.37 -7.17
C ALA A 276 -14.79 2.77 -7.68
N ARG A 277 -14.78 1.66 -8.44
CA ARG A 277 -16.00 0.98 -8.88
C ARG A 277 -16.55 -0.07 -7.91
N GLY A 278 -16.36 0.12 -6.60
CA GLY A 278 -16.87 -0.81 -5.58
C GLY A 278 -16.19 -2.17 -5.59
N PHE A 279 -14.98 -2.23 -6.17
CA PHE A 279 -14.15 -3.40 -6.10
C PHE A 279 -13.63 -3.49 -4.65
N GLY A 280 -13.80 -4.63 -3.97
CA GLY A 280 -13.64 -4.77 -2.51
C GLY A 280 -12.26 -4.44 -1.91
N LEU A 281 -12.00 -4.89 -0.68
CA LEU A 281 -10.75 -4.63 0.06
C LEU A 281 -9.51 -5.04 -0.75
N ARG A 282 -8.48 -4.18 -0.75
CA ARG A 282 -7.27 -4.30 -1.58
C ARG A 282 -6.10 -3.60 -0.90
N CYS A 283 -4.88 -4.09 -1.07
CA CYS A 283 -3.70 -3.38 -0.60
C CYS A 283 -3.22 -2.35 -1.63
N TYR A 284 -2.22 -1.54 -1.28
CA TYR A 284 -1.62 -0.57 -2.20
C TYR A 284 -0.78 -1.26 -3.29
N ASN A 285 -0.68 -0.64 -4.46
CA ASN A 285 0.16 -1.10 -5.56
C ASN A 285 1.67 -0.99 -5.23
N PRO A 286 2.57 -1.64 -6.00
CA PRO A 286 3.99 -1.66 -5.68
C PRO A 286 4.68 -0.29 -5.57
N PRO A 287 4.42 0.69 -6.46
CA PRO A 287 4.93 2.05 -6.28
C PRO A 287 4.60 2.63 -4.91
N GLN A 288 3.38 2.43 -4.42
CA GLN A 288 2.92 2.95 -3.13
C GLN A 288 3.47 2.14 -1.95
N VAL A 289 3.51 0.80 -2.03
CA VAL A 289 4.21 -0.04 -1.03
C VAL A 289 5.68 0.40 -0.92
N TRP A 290 6.29 0.74 -2.05
CA TRP A 290 7.61 1.34 -2.08
C TRP A 290 7.62 2.75 -1.47
N GLN A 291 6.71 3.64 -1.86
CA GLN A 291 6.64 5.00 -1.32
C GLN A 291 6.52 5.02 0.21
N MET A 292 5.74 4.09 0.79
CA MET A 292 5.44 3.97 2.22
C MET A 292 6.56 3.39 3.09
N GLY A 293 7.65 2.87 2.51
CA GLY A 293 8.64 2.11 3.28
C GLY A 293 8.22 0.66 3.60
N TRP A 294 7.10 0.18 3.05
CA TRP A 294 6.53 -1.13 3.41
C TRP A 294 7.21 -2.33 2.75
N GLY A 295 7.86 -2.12 1.60
CA GLY A 295 8.54 -3.19 0.88
C GLY A 295 9.56 -2.66 -0.12
N SER A 296 10.56 -3.46 -0.46
CA SER A 296 11.58 -3.13 -1.45
C SER A 296 11.44 -4.00 -2.69
N ALA A 297 12.11 -3.64 -3.78
CA ALA A 297 12.07 -4.46 -4.99
C ALA A 297 12.68 -5.85 -4.71
N PHE A 298 11.93 -6.90 -5.03
CA PHE A 298 12.43 -8.29 -5.05
C PHE A 298 13.46 -8.46 -6.16
N VAL A 299 13.21 -7.80 -7.29
CA VAL A 299 14.12 -7.70 -8.44
C VAL A 299 14.26 -6.23 -8.81
N LEU A 300 15.50 -5.77 -8.98
CA LEU A 300 15.80 -4.48 -9.60
C LEU A 300 16.46 -4.75 -10.95
N LEU A 301 15.87 -4.24 -12.02
CA LEU A 301 16.48 -4.22 -13.34
C LEU A 301 16.80 -2.77 -13.73
N THR A 302 17.97 -2.60 -14.32
CA THR A 302 18.46 -1.36 -14.89
C THR A 302 18.81 -1.59 -16.36
N ARG A 303 19.16 -0.52 -17.08
CA ARG A 303 19.61 -0.65 -18.48
C ARG A 303 20.81 -1.61 -18.64
N GLY A 304 21.70 -1.70 -17.65
CA GLY A 304 22.86 -2.60 -17.70
C GLY A 304 22.50 -4.08 -17.65
N ASP A 305 21.29 -4.42 -17.23
CA ASP A 305 20.81 -5.80 -17.08
C ASP A 305 20.06 -6.32 -18.32
N LEU A 306 19.85 -5.46 -19.33
CA LEU A 306 19.05 -5.74 -20.51
C LEU A 306 19.93 -5.79 -21.76
N ARG A 307 19.52 -6.61 -22.73
CA ARG A 307 20.12 -6.70 -24.07
C ARG A 307 19.00 -6.88 -25.10
N PRO A 308 19.16 -6.35 -26.32
CA PRO A 308 18.20 -6.56 -27.40
C PRO A 308 18.00 -8.05 -27.70
N GLY A 309 16.75 -8.45 -27.86
CA GLY A 309 16.30 -9.81 -28.17
C GLY A 309 16.62 -10.88 -27.11
N GLU A 310 17.22 -10.52 -25.99
CA GLU A 310 17.43 -11.43 -24.86
C GLU A 310 16.33 -11.24 -23.82
N THR A 311 15.55 -12.30 -23.57
CA THR A 311 14.54 -12.30 -22.51
C THR A 311 15.16 -12.58 -21.14
N VAL A 312 15.04 -11.61 -20.22
CA VAL A 312 15.39 -11.75 -18.81
C VAL A 312 14.21 -12.34 -18.05
N LEU A 313 14.34 -13.59 -17.62
CA LEU A 313 13.33 -14.30 -16.83
C LEU A 313 13.58 -14.17 -15.33
N ARG A 314 12.54 -13.79 -14.56
CA ARG A 314 12.61 -13.68 -13.09
C ARG A 314 11.33 -14.13 -12.43
N TRP A 315 11.47 -14.88 -11.33
CA TRP A 315 10.33 -15.22 -10.48
C TRP A 315 10.02 -14.06 -9.52
N LEU A 316 8.73 -13.74 -9.38
CA LEU A 316 8.22 -12.79 -8.40
C LEU A 316 7.23 -13.48 -7.46
N PRO A 317 7.37 -13.30 -6.14
CA PRO A 317 6.39 -13.80 -5.19
C PRO A 317 5.08 -13.02 -5.31
N ALA A 318 3.99 -13.64 -4.87
CA ALA A 318 2.73 -12.94 -4.73
C ALA A 318 2.83 -11.84 -3.66
N ALA A 319 2.16 -10.72 -3.89
CA ALA A 319 2.13 -9.64 -2.91
C ALA A 319 1.52 -10.07 -1.57
N ALA A 320 0.64 -11.07 -1.56
CA ALA A 320 0.06 -11.61 -0.33
C ALA A 320 1.09 -12.26 0.61
N SER A 321 2.26 -12.68 0.11
CA SER A 321 3.20 -13.52 0.87
C SER A 321 4.37 -12.77 1.49
N GLU A 322 4.88 -11.72 0.86
CA GLU A 322 6.05 -10.99 1.38
C GLU A 322 6.03 -9.49 1.04
N PRO A 323 6.66 -8.64 1.88
CA PRO A 323 6.71 -7.19 1.63
C PRO A 323 7.47 -6.83 0.36
N ASP A 324 8.54 -7.57 0.07
CA ASP A 324 9.38 -7.34 -1.09
C ASP A 324 8.88 -8.23 -2.24
N HIS A 325 7.85 -7.81 -2.98
CA HIS A 325 7.15 -8.72 -3.91
C HIS A 325 7.05 -8.24 -5.35
N PHE A 326 7.83 -7.22 -5.70
CA PHE A 326 7.73 -6.58 -7.01
C PHE A 326 9.08 -6.45 -7.67
N MET A 327 9.06 -6.44 -9.00
CA MET A 327 10.17 -6.01 -9.82
C MET A 327 10.07 -4.50 -10.03
N ARG A 328 11.19 -3.80 -9.87
CA ARG A 328 11.34 -2.41 -10.31
C ARG A 328 12.28 -2.39 -11.52
N ILE A 329 11.82 -1.85 -12.63
CA ILE A 329 12.62 -1.60 -13.83
C ILE A 329 12.91 -0.10 -13.86
N ALA A 330 14.09 0.27 -13.42
CA ALA A 330 14.48 1.66 -13.24
C ALA A 330 15.37 2.12 -14.40
N LEU A 331 14.73 2.59 -15.48
CA LEU A 331 15.43 3.10 -16.65
C LEU A 331 15.76 4.57 -16.43
N ALA A 332 16.78 4.86 -15.61
CA ALA A 332 17.23 6.25 -15.46
C ALA A 332 17.68 6.83 -16.81
N PRO A 333 17.62 8.16 -17.01
CA PRO A 333 18.23 8.80 -18.17
C PRO A 333 19.69 8.35 -18.31
N ALA A 334 20.10 7.94 -19.51
CA ALA A 334 21.44 7.45 -19.80
C ALA A 334 22.55 8.37 -19.24
N ALA A 335 22.29 9.67 -19.18
CA ALA A 335 23.19 10.68 -18.61
C ALA A 335 23.43 10.54 -17.09
N LEU A 336 22.43 10.14 -16.29
CA LEU A 336 22.59 9.93 -14.84
C LEU A 336 23.18 8.54 -14.54
N ALA A 337 22.81 7.52 -15.32
CA ALA A 337 23.44 6.19 -15.26
C ALA A 337 24.93 6.29 -15.61
N ALA A 338 25.31 7.08 -16.63
CA ALA A 338 26.69 7.35 -16.98
C ALA A 338 27.44 8.23 -15.95
N ALA A 339 26.75 9.16 -15.28
CA ALA A 339 27.36 10.02 -14.25
C ALA A 339 27.60 9.31 -12.91
N LEU A 340 26.83 8.25 -12.60
CA LEU A 340 26.96 7.45 -11.37
C LEU A 340 27.79 6.18 -11.54
N ALA A 341 28.09 5.78 -12.78
CA ALA A 341 28.87 4.60 -13.03
C ALA A 341 30.38 4.94 -13.09
N PRO A 342 31.28 4.07 -12.57
CA PRO A 342 32.72 4.29 -12.67
C PRO A 342 33.13 4.44 -14.14
N ALA A 343 34.26 5.08 -14.42
CA ALA A 343 34.78 5.33 -15.78
C ALA A 343 34.98 4.06 -16.67
N SER A 344 34.71 2.86 -16.13
CA SER A 344 34.64 1.58 -16.82
C SER A 344 33.22 1.13 -17.23
N ALA A 345 32.20 1.97 -17.02
CA ALA A 345 30.84 1.68 -17.45
C ALA A 345 30.78 1.79 -18.98
N GLY A 346 30.61 0.64 -19.63
CA GLY A 346 30.51 0.56 -21.08
C GLY A 346 29.35 1.40 -21.63
N ALA A 347 29.31 1.51 -22.96
CA ALA A 347 28.13 2.04 -23.65
C ALA A 347 26.86 1.29 -23.20
N ASP A 348 25.72 1.98 -23.16
CA ASP A 348 24.42 1.37 -22.90
C ASP A 348 24.19 0.20 -23.88
N VAL A 349 24.16 -1.03 -23.34
CA VAL A 349 24.02 -2.26 -24.13
C VAL A 349 22.57 -2.72 -24.25
N SER A 350 21.63 -1.99 -23.67
CA SER A 350 20.21 -2.39 -23.64
C SER A 350 19.51 -2.29 -24.98
N GLY A 351 20.01 -1.45 -25.89
CA GLY A 351 19.33 -1.08 -27.14
C GLY A 351 18.05 -0.26 -26.95
N LEU A 352 17.73 0.15 -25.72
CA LEU A 352 16.61 1.03 -25.44
C LEU A 352 16.84 2.43 -26.03
N PRO A 353 15.81 3.07 -26.59
CA PRO A 353 15.90 4.48 -26.99
C PRO A 353 16.37 5.37 -25.83
N ALA A 354 17.23 6.36 -26.11
CA ALA A 354 17.77 7.24 -25.06
C ALA A 354 16.65 7.96 -24.26
N ALA A 355 15.55 8.28 -24.94
CA ALA A 355 14.35 8.90 -24.36
C ALA A 355 13.53 7.96 -23.47
N CYS A 356 13.76 6.65 -23.51
CA CYS A 356 13.08 5.68 -22.66
C CYS A 356 13.57 5.80 -21.21
N ILE A 357 12.92 6.65 -20.43
CA ILE A 357 13.28 6.92 -19.03
C ILE A 357 12.23 6.42 -18.04
N SER A 358 11.40 5.46 -18.49
CA SER A 358 10.27 4.94 -17.71
C SER A 358 10.74 4.20 -16.45
N GLN A 359 9.98 4.39 -15.37
CA GLN A 359 10.08 3.61 -14.15
C GLN A 359 8.87 2.67 -14.06
N LEU A 360 9.11 1.40 -14.35
CA LEU A 360 8.07 0.38 -14.34
C LEU A 360 8.16 -0.49 -13.10
N TRP A 361 6.98 -0.93 -12.65
CA TRP A 361 6.80 -1.71 -11.44
C TRP A 361 5.89 -2.89 -11.75
N VAL A 362 6.45 -4.10 -11.66
CA VAL A 362 5.73 -5.33 -11.99
C VAL A 362 5.49 -6.12 -10.73
N SER A 363 4.25 -6.57 -10.52
CA SER A 363 3.90 -7.37 -9.35
C SER A 363 2.96 -8.50 -9.71
N TYR A 364 2.99 -9.55 -8.91
CA TYR A 364 2.02 -10.63 -9.01
C TYR A 364 1.03 -10.53 -7.85
N ARG A 365 -0.26 -10.49 -8.18
CA ARG A 365 -1.32 -10.35 -7.19
C ARG A 365 -2.14 -11.62 -7.11
N THR A 366 -2.18 -12.22 -5.93
CA THR A 366 -3.09 -13.32 -5.61
C THR A 366 -4.08 -12.88 -4.55
N SER A 367 -5.19 -13.59 -4.42
CA SER A 367 -6.09 -13.37 -3.28
C SER A 367 -5.38 -13.70 -1.96
N SER A 368 -5.39 -12.78 -1.00
CA SER A 368 -4.76 -12.97 0.33
C SER A 368 -5.73 -13.31 1.46
N GLY A 369 -6.99 -13.60 1.13
CA GLY A 369 -8.05 -13.82 2.13
C GLY A 369 -9.01 -12.63 2.16
N VAL A 370 -9.05 -11.89 3.27
CA VAL A 370 -10.07 -10.85 3.52
C VAL A 370 -9.68 -9.48 2.97
N TYR A 371 -8.39 -9.10 3.03
CA TYR A 371 -7.96 -7.70 2.90
C TYR A 371 -7.21 -7.32 1.61
N ASP A 372 -6.68 -8.28 0.83
CA ASP A 372 -6.12 -8.00 -0.50
C ASP A 372 -6.82 -8.85 -1.57
N MET A 373 -7.68 -8.21 -2.37
CA MET A 373 -8.42 -8.82 -3.47
C MET A 373 -9.03 -10.16 -3.08
N PRO A 374 -10.07 -10.16 -2.21
CA PRO A 374 -10.75 -11.38 -1.83
C PRO A 374 -11.19 -12.18 -3.05
N TRP A 375 -11.21 -13.50 -2.92
CA TRP A 375 -11.42 -14.43 -4.03
C TRP A 375 -12.66 -14.04 -4.86
N LYS A 376 -12.45 -13.81 -6.18
CA LYS A 376 -13.41 -13.35 -7.22
C LYS A 376 -13.34 -11.86 -7.59
N GLU A 377 -12.53 -11.04 -6.90
CA GLU A 377 -12.35 -9.65 -7.31
C GLU A 377 -11.55 -9.54 -8.63
N PRO A 378 -11.85 -8.54 -9.49
CA PRO A 378 -11.06 -8.23 -10.68
C PRO A 378 -9.59 -7.99 -10.35
N GLY A 379 -8.68 -8.54 -11.17
CA GLY A 379 -7.22 -8.43 -10.99
C GLY A 379 -6.58 -9.53 -10.13
N ALA A 380 -7.37 -10.33 -9.40
CA ALA A 380 -6.84 -11.46 -8.65
C ALA A 380 -6.28 -12.56 -9.58
N GLY A 381 -5.02 -12.96 -9.34
CA GLY A 381 -4.30 -13.95 -10.14
C GLY A 381 -3.62 -13.39 -11.39
N ALA A 382 -3.55 -12.07 -11.53
CA ALA A 382 -2.87 -11.40 -12.64
C ALA A 382 -1.51 -10.83 -12.24
N VAL A 383 -0.66 -10.62 -13.25
CA VAL A 383 0.55 -9.80 -13.13
C VAL A 383 0.16 -8.37 -13.49
N LEU A 384 0.47 -7.40 -12.63
CA LEU A 384 0.12 -6.01 -12.83
C LEU A 384 1.38 -5.19 -13.15
N VAL A 385 1.31 -4.38 -14.19
CA VAL A 385 2.36 -3.45 -14.60
C VAL A 385 1.90 -2.04 -14.26
N HIS A 386 2.74 -1.32 -13.50
CA HIS A 386 2.50 0.08 -13.16
C HIS A 386 3.65 0.95 -13.64
N ARG A 387 3.37 2.21 -13.94
CA ARG A 387 4.34 3.26 -14.22
C ARG A 387 4.28 4.31 -13.12
N TRP A 388 5.43 4.63 -12.54
CA TRP A 388 5.54 5.70 -11.55
C TRP A 388 6.98 6.18 -11.41
N ASP A 389 7.18 7.48 -11.61
CA ASP A 389 8.45 8.20 -11.64
C ASP A 389 8.69 9.08 -10.40
N GLY A 390 7.81 8.99 -9.39
CA GLY A 390 7.88 9.79 -8.18
C GLY A 390 8.96 9.39 -7.17
N THR A 391 8.97 10.12 -6.05
CA THR A 391 9.87 9.90 -4.91
C THR A 391 9.08 9.61 -3.64
N SER A 392 9.75 9.11 -2.59
CA SER A 392 9.09 8.66 -1.35
C SER A 392 8.31 9.75 -0.57
N PHE A 393 8.49 11.03 -0.91
CA PHE A 393 7.86 12.17 -0.24
C PHE A 393 7.38 13.23 -1.25
N SER A 394 6.80 12.80 -2.37
CA SER A 394 6.18 13.68 -3.35
C SER A 394 4.67 13.52 -3.38
N ALA A 395 3.96 14.65 -3.30
CA ALA A 395 2.52 14.76 -3.57
C ALA A 395 2.23 15.17 -5.03
N THR A 396 3.11 14.84 -5.99
CA THR A 396 2.95 15.32 -7.37
C THR A 396 2.69 14.18 -8.34
N TYR A 397 3.37 13.06 -8.17
CA TYR A 397 3.36 11.96 -9.13
C TYR A 397 2.32 10.91 -8.74
N LYS A 398 1.37 10.67 -9.65
CA LYS A 398 0.35 9.61 -9.50
C LYS A 398 0.86 8.30 -10.11
N PRO A 399 0.74 7.15 -9.44
CA PRO A 399 1.03 5.86 -10.06
C PRO A 399 -0.05 5.49 -11.07
N TYR A 400 0.36 4.97 -12.23
CA TYR A 400 -0.54 4.53 -13.30
C TYR A 400 -0.47 3.01 -13.45
N GLY A 401 -1.60 2.31 -13.33
CA GLY A 401 -1.78 0.95 -13.78
C GLY A 401 -1.84 0.91 -15.30
N MET A 402 -0.83 0.30 -15.93
CA MET A 402 -0.68 0.27 -17.38
C MET A 402 -1.29 -0.99 -18.00
N ALA A 403 -1.11 -2.14 -17.35
CA ALA A 403 -1.61 -3.40 -17.86
C ALA A 403 -1.85 -4.43 -16.75
N SER A 404 -2.79 -5.33 -17.04
CA SER A 404 -2.96 -6.60 -16.34
C SER A 404 -2.61 -7.73 -17.30
N LEU A 405 -1.67 -8.59 -16.93
CA LEU A 405 -1.19 -9.70 -17.75
C LEU A 405 -1.70 -11.01 -17.17
N ARG A 406 -2.19 -11.88 -18.06
CA ARG A 406 -2.69 -13.20 -17.68
C ARG A 406 -1.55 -14.21 -17.68
N LEU A 407 -1.45 -14.96 -16.59
CA LEU A 407 -0.57 -16.11 -16.52
C LEU A 407 -1.16 -17.31 -17.28
N PRO A 408 -0.36 -17.99 -18.12
CA PRO A 408 -0.72 -19.28 -18.68
C PRO A 408 -1.09 -20.26 -17.56
N ASN A 409 -2.18 -21.01 -17.75
CA ASN A 409 -2.69 -22.01 -16.79
C ASN A 409 -3.27 -21.47 -15.47
N ALA A 410 -3.28 -20.15 -15.23
CA ALA A 410 -4.07 -19.59 -14.14
C ALA A 410 -5.57 -19.75 -14.41
N LYS A 411 -6.35 -20.05 -13.36
CA LYS A 411 -7.82 -19.92 -13.44
C LYS A 411 -8.11 -18.49 -13.89
N ALA A 412 -8.91 -18.34 -14.95
CA ALA A 412 -9.29 -17.03 -15.45
C ALA A 412 -9.78 -16.15 -14.28
N PRO A 413 -9.33 -14.88 -14.17
CA PRO A 413 -9.87 -13.98 -13.16
C PRO A 413 -11.40 -13.96 -13.30
N ALA A 414 -12.10 -13.89 -12.17
CA ALA A 414 -13.55 -14.13 -12.13
C ALA A 414 -14.40 -13.02 -12.79
N ALA A 415 -13.78 -12.03 -13.44
CA ALA A 415 -14.47 -10.93 -14.09
C ALA A 415 -13.97 -10.74 -15.53
N ALA A 416 -14.91 -10.65 -16.46
CA ALA A 416 -14.69 -10.34 -17.87
C ALA A 416 -14.31 -8.86 -18.13
N ASP A 417 -14.03 -8.09 -17.08
CA ASP A 417 -13.93 -6.63 -17.11
C ASP A 417 -12.49 -6.08 -17.06
N VAL A 418 -11.48 -6.94 -16.96
CA VAL A 418 -10.07 -6.52 -17.05
C VAL A 418 -9.52 -7.01 -18.38
N PRO A 419 -9.19 -6.11 -19.33
CA PRO A 419 -8.42 -6.48 -20.51
C PRO A 419 -7.12 -7.13 -20.04
N VAL A 420 -6.99 -8.42 -20.28
CA VAL A 420 -5.79 -9.17 -19.92
C VAL A 420 -5.01 -9.51 -21.18
N GLY A 421 -3.85 -8.88 -21.33
CA GLY A 421 -2.87 -9.22 -22.36
C GLY A 421 -2.02 -10.43 -21.95
N SER A 422 -1.35 -11.05 -22.91
CA SER A 422 -0.21 -11.95 -22.66
C SER A 422 1.07 -11.17 -22.39
N SER A 423 1.18 -9.97 -22.98
CA SER A 423 2.32 -9.07 -22.88
C SER A 423 1.89 -7.61 -22.74
N TYR A 424 2.82 -6.77 -22.30
CA TYR A 424 2.71 -5.31 -22.28
C TYR A 424 3.95 -4.72 -22.96
N VAL A 425 3.75 -3.80 -23.90
CA VAL A 425 4.83 -3.07 -24.56
C VAL A 425 4.83 -1.65 -24.01
N GLU A 426 5.97 -1.19 -23.49
CA GLU A 426 6.10 0.18 -23.00
C GLU A 426 6.28 1.15 -24.17
N ASP A 427 5.40 2.15 -24.24
CA ASP A 427 5.39 3.16 -25.28
C ASP A 427 6.74 3.86 -25.44
N GLY A 428 7.28 3.83 -26.65
CA GLY A 428 8.55 4.49 -27.00
C GLY A 428 9.79 3.84 -26.36
N CYS A 429 9.65 2.66 -25.76
CA CYS A 429 10.73 1.99 -25.06
C CYS A 429 11.19 0.68 -25.69
N ARG A 430 10.49 0.11 -26.69
CA ARG A 430 10.78 -1.25 -27.24
C ARG A 430 10.80 -2.37 -26.18
N LEU A 431 10.39 -2.06 -24.95
CA LEU A 431 10.49 -2.95 -23.81
C LEU A 431 9.18 -3.73 -23.69
N VAL A 432 9.27 -5.05 -23.68
CA VAL A 432 8.15 -5.96 -23.56
C VAL A 432 8.21 -6.69 -22.23
N ILE A 433 7.09 -6.71 -21.52
CA ILE A 433 6.90 -7.44 -20.26
C ILE A 433 5.89 -8.55 -20.50
N THR A 434 6.26 -9.78 -20.17
CA THR A 434 5.41 -10.97 -20.36
C THR A 434 5.17 -11.70 -19.05
N ALA A 435 4.00 -12.30 -18.90
CA ALA A 435 3.67 -13.21 -17.81
C ALA A 435 3.73 -14.65 -18.34
N GLN A 436 4.74 -15.42 -17.93
CA GLN A 436 5.14 -16.66 -18.62
C GLN A 436 4.64 -17.94 -17.93
N ASP A 437 4.76 -18.04 -16.61
CA ASP A 437 4.37 -19.25 -15.87
C ASP A 437 4.10 -18.92 -14.39
N MET A 438 3.52 -19.88 -13.65
CA MET A 438 3.31 -19.74 -12.22
C MET A 438 3.67 -21.01 -11.46
N TRP A 439 4.28 -20.84 -10.29
CA TRP A 439 4.66 -21.94 -9.43
C TRP A 439 4.56 -21.55 -7.95
N ASP A 440 3.74 -22.28 -7.19
CA ASP A 440 3.65 -22.18 -5.71
C ASP A 440 3.61 -20.76 -5.13
N GLY A 441 2.73 -19.91 -5.66
CA GLY A 441 2.61 -18.51 -5.21
C GLY A 441 3.61 -17.53 -5.84
N TYR A 442 4.43 -17.99 -6.78
CA TYR A 442 5.30 -17.17 -7.62
C TYR A 442 4.77 -17.09 -9.06
N ALA A 443 5.07 -15.98 -9.73
CA ALA A 443 4.88 -15.80 -11.16
C ALA A 443 6.23 -15.57 -11.85
N LEU A 444 6.43 -16.21 -13.01
CA LEU A 444 7.59 -16.02 -13.87
C LEU A 444 7.30 -14.88 -14.84
N ILE A 445 8.12 -13.83 -14.76
CA ILE A 445 8.03 -12.64 -15.58
C ILE A 445 9.19 -12.62 -16.57
N GLY A 446 8.89 -12.37 -17.84
CA GLY A 446 9.89 -12.09 -18.87
C GLY A 446 9.98 -10.59 -19.13
N VAL A 447 11.21 -10.09 -19.28
CA VAL A 447 11.50 -8.72 -19.70
C VAL A 447 12.44 -8.78 -20.89
N CYS A 448 12.01 -8.29 -22.04
CA CYS A 448 12.74 -8.33 -23.30
C CYS A 448 12.76 -6.95 -23.95
N VAL A 449 13.84 -6.63 -24.66
CA VAL A 449 13.96 -5.39 -25.44
C VAL A 449 14.00 -5.76 -26.91
N ARG A 450 13.06 -5.27 -27.71
CA ARG A 450 13.05 -5.54 -29.15
C ARG A 450 14.30 -5.00 -29.82
N THR A 451 14.79 -5.70 -30.84
CA THR A 451 15.97 -5.26 -31.59
C THR A 451 15.65 -4.07 -32.50
N SER A 452 14.41 -3.97 -32.97
CA SER A 452 13.90 -2.84 -33.76
C SER A 452 12.53 -2.33 -33.24
N ASP A 453 11.91 -1.41 -33.97
CA ASP A 453 10.53 -0.99 -33.71
C ASP A 453 9.49 -1.93 -34.38
N SER A 454 9.96 -2.96 -35.09
CA SER A 454 9.11 -3.99 -35.70
C SER A 454 8.46 -4.86 -34.62
N ASP A 455 7.33 -5.46 -34.98
CA ASP A 455 6.60 -6.46 -34.21
C ASP A 455 6.70 -7.84 -34.88
N THR A 456 7.81 -8.09 -35.58
CA THR A 456 8.09 -9.34 -36.30
C THR A 456 9.55 -9.72 -36.16
N GLU A 457 9.85 -11.02 -36.19
CA GLU A 457 11.22 -11.54 -36.25
C GLU A 457 11.96 -11.06 -37.53
N GLU A 458 13.09 -10.35 -37.37
CA GLU A 458 13.85 -9.75 -38.49
C GLU A 458 15.01 -10.65 -38.95
N ASP A 459 15.76 -11.26 -38.01
CA ASP A 459 16.85 -12.19 -38.27
C ASP A 459 16.57 -13.60 -37.70
N CYS A 460 15.97 -14.44 -38.55
CA CYS A 460 15.59 -15.82 -38.24
C CYS A 460 16.75 -16.82 -38.01
N GLY A 461 17.93 -16.39 -37.54
CA GLY A 461 19.05 -17.28 -37.27
C GLY A 461 20.18 -16.68 -36.45
N ASP A 462 19.94 -15.61 -35.70
CA ASP A 462 20.94 -14.99 -34.82
C ASP A 462 20.82 -15.43 -33.35
N GLY A 463 19.78 -16.20 -33.01
CA GLY A 463 19.52 -16.74 -31.68
C GLY A 463 18.81 -15.76 -30.75
N LEU A 464 18.27 -14.66 -31.27
CA LEU A 464 17.55 -13.64 -30.53
C LEU A 464 16.03 -13.70 -30.80
N ASP A 465 15.26 -13.04 -29.94
CA ASP A 465 13.81 -12.85 -30.04
C ASP A 465 13.57 -11.38 -30.40
N ASP A 466 13.57 -11.04 -31.70
CA ASP A 466 13.64 -9.66 -32.19
C ASP A 466 12.40 -8.83 -31.81
N ASP A 467 11.23 -9.47 -31.78
CA ASP A 467 9.94 -8.84 -31.50
C ASP A 467 9.42 -9.08 -30.06
N CYS A 468 10.16 -9.89 -29.29
CA CYS A 468 9.90 -10.22 -27.91
C CYS A 468 8.56 -10.95 -27.68
N ASP A 469 8.12 -11.78 -28.61
CA ASP A 469 6.90 -12.59 -28.47
C ASP A 469 7.13 -13.88 -27.66
N GLY A 470 8.40 -14.24 -27.43
CA GLY A 470 8.84 -15.41 -26.67
C GLY A 470 9.26 -16.60 -27.54
N LEU A 471 9.27 -16.46 -28.87
CA LEU A 471 9.80 -17.41 -29.83
C LEU A 471 11.09 -16.84 -30.45
N VAL A 472 12.01 -17.72 -30.85
CA VAL A 472 13.35 -17.34 -31.32
C VAL A 472 13.57 -17.95 -32.69
N ASP A 473 14.11 -17.17 -33.61
CA ASP A 473 14.51 -17.59 -34.95
C ASP A 473 13.41 -18.42 -35.66
N MET A 474 13.79 -19.58 -36.20
CA MET A 474 12.92 -20.54 -36.87
C MET A 474 11.84 -21.17 -35.97
N GLN A 475 11.81 -20.88 -34.67
CA GLN A 475 10.66 -21.23 -33.82
C GLN A 475 9.53 -20.22 -33.95
N ASP A 476 9.85 -19.02 -34.44
CA ASP A 476 8.92 -17.93 -34.70
C ASP A 476 8.12 -18.14 -36.00
N PRO A 477 6.78 -18.00 -35.98
CA PRO A 477 5.93 -18.07 -37.18
C PRO A 477 6.25 -17.03 -38.26
N ASP A 478 6.77 -15.87 -37.90
CA ASP A 478 7.07 -14.76 -38.82
C ASP A 478 8.21 -15.10 -39.78
N CYS A 479 9.09 -16.01 -39.36
CA CYS A 479 10.13 -16.59 -40.20
C CYS A 479 9.60 -17.44 -41.37
N TYR A 480 8.34 -17.88 -41.33
CA TYR A 480 7.75 -18.74 -42.35
C TYR A 480 6.85 -18.01 -43.36
N ASN A 481 6.30 -16.84 -43.00
CA ASN A 481 5.27 -16.16 -43.82
C ASN A 481 5.76 -14.93 -44.61
N GLY A 482 7.03 -14.53 -44.46
CA GLY A 482 7.75 -13.70 -45.42
C GLY A 482 8.01 -12.26 -44.99
N GLY A 483 9.27 -11.96 -44.68
CA GLY A 483 9.73 -10.61 -44.33
C GLY A 483 11.22 -10.32 -44.53
N GLY A 484 11.96 -11.08 -45.33
CA GLY A 484 13.29 -10.66 -45.80
C GLY A 484 14.48 -11.07 -44.94
N GLY A 485 14.71 -12.38 -44.81
CA GLY A 485 15.92 -12.89 -44.19
C GLY A 485 17.19 -12.29 -44.80
N LYS A 486 17.99 -11.62 -43.96
CA LYS A 486 19.41 -11.47 -44.20
C LYS A 486 20.14 -12.58 -43.45
N LYS A 487 20.37 -13.68 -44.14
CA LYS A 487 21.36 -14.66 -43.74
C LYS A 487 22.73 -13.97 -43.58
N THR A 488 23.19 -13.85 -42.34
CA THR A 488 24.59 -13.73 -41.87
C THR A 488 25.45 -12.58 -42.42
N SER A 489 25.88 -11.64 -41.56
CA SER A 489 27.32 -11.23 -41.41
C SER A 489 27.54 -10.08 -40.40
N HIS A 490 28.43 -10.30 -39.42
CA HIS A 490 29.09 -9.34 -38.52
C HIS A 490 30.28 -8.61 -39.23
N PRO A 491 30.96 -7.57 -38.68
CA PRO A 491 30.52 -6.26 -38.14
C PRO A 491 31.37 -5.05 -38.68
N SER A 492 30.92 -3.78 -38.49
CA SER A 492 31.78 -2.63 -38.06
C SER A 492 31.06 -1.26 -38.07
N SER A 493 31.26 -0.49 -36.98
CA SER A 493 30.88 0.91 -36.72
C SER A 493 31.65 1.93 -37.60
N PRO A 494 31.19 3.19 -37.85
CA PRO A 494 31.40 4.28 -36.87
C PRO A 494 30.32 5.41 -36.78
N ARG A 495 30.41 6.05 -35.59
CA ARG A 495 29.96 7.35 -34.98
C ARG A 495 29.78 8.64 -35.86
N PRO A 496 29.29 9.79 -35.32
CA PRO A 496 28.08 10.48 -35.77
C PRO A 496 28.26 12.00 -36.07
N SER A 497 27.19 12.68 -36.50
CA SER A 497 27.09 14.15 -36.44
C SER A 497 25.64 14.65 -36.37
N THR A 498 25.29 15.28 -35.25
CA THR A 498 24.20 16.27 -35.04
C THR A 498 24.70 17.67 -35.46
N PRO A 499 23.91 18.78 -35.55
CA PRO A 499 22.62 19.14 -34.90
C PRO A 499 21.63 19.89 -35.87
N LEU A 500 20.47 20.51 -35.54
CA LEU A 500 20.15 21.55 -34.52
C LEU A 500 18.67 22.07 -34.70
N LEU A 501 17.88 22.21 -33.60
CA LEU A 501 16.73 23.14 -33.26
C LEU A 501 15.46 23.22 -34.17
N ASP A 502 14.22 23.57 -33.76
CA ASP A 502 13.67 24.54 -32.77
C ASP A 502 12.13 24.35 -32.54
N PHE A 503 11.55 25.13 -31.60
CA PHE A 503 10.14 25.44 -31.23
C PHE A 503 9.48 24.51 -30.18
N GLY A 504 8.96 24.92 -29.01
CA GLY A 504 8.59 26.24 -28.48
C GLY A 504 7.08 26.27 -28.18
N ALA A 505 6.67 26.31 -26.89
CA ALA A 505 5.45 26.97 -26.37
C ALA A 505 5.14 26.58 -24.89
N GLU A 506 4.76 27.59 -24.11
CA GLU A 506 4.52 27.63 -22.66
C GLU A 506 3.20 26.99 -22.16
N ALA A 507 3.15 26.59 -20.87
CA ALA A 507 2.18 27.14 -19.87
C ALA A 507 2.27 26.45 -18.47
N ASP A 508 2.54 27.29 -17.46
CA ASP A 508 1.91 27.43 -16.14
C ASP A 508 1.76 26.27 -15.11
N ALA A 509 2.34 26.52 -13.93
CA ALA A 509 1.89 26.10 -12.59
C ALA A 509 1.77 27.39 -11.73
N PRO A 510 1.16 27.41 -10.52
CA PRO A 510 0.68 26.30 -9.68
C PRO A 510 -0.71 26.55 -9.02
N GLY A 511 -1.31 25.50 -8.47
CA GLY A 511 -2.34 25.62 -7.42
C GLY A 511 -3.50 24.64 -7.53
N LEU A 512 -3.77 23.95 -6.42
CA LEU A 512 -5.05 23.36 -6.01
C LEU A 512 -5.96 22.85 -7.15
N ILE A 513 -5.92 21.55 -7.43
CA ILE A 513 -6.91 20.91 -8.29
C ILE A 513 -7.89 20.09 -7.43
N TYR A 514 -9.02 20.74 -7.17
CA TYR A 514 -10.31 20.10 -6.93
C TYR A 514 -10.94 19.75 -8.29
N GLU A 515 -11.73 18.67 -8.27
CA GLU A 515 -12.74 18.23 -9.26
C GLU A 515 -12.27 17.61 -10.57
N GLY A 516 -12.75 16.37 -10.80
CA GLY A 516 -12.65 15.72 -12.09
C GLY A 516 -13.09 14.26 -12.23
N LEU A 517 -14.04 13.70 -11.45
CA LEU A 517 -14.92 12.56 -11.87
C LEU A 517 -15.88 12.08 -10.76
N LEU A 518 -16.67 13.00 -10.22
CA LEU A 518 -17.91 12.67 -9.53
C LEU A 518 -19.00 12.49 -10.60
N HIS A 519 -19.23 11.27 -11.12
CA HIS A 519 -20.47 10.90 -11.85
C HIS A 519 -20.66 9.39 -12.13
N VAL A 520 -19.99 8.49 -11.39
CA VAL A 520 -20.37 7.06 -11.38
C VAL A 520 -20.33 6.60 -9.93
N MET A 521 -21.48 6.15 -9.42
CA MET A 521 -21.79 5.80 -8.01
C MET A 521 -22.28 7.02 -7.22
N ILE A 522 -23.56 7.37 -7.18
CA ILE A 522 -24.68 6.61 -6.63
C ILE A 522 -25.93 6.81 -7.51
N ASN A 523 -26.35 5.80 -8.26
CA ASN A 523 -27.71 5.74 -8.81
C ASN A 523 -28.57 4.83 -7.91
N SER A 524 -28.73 5.24 -6.65
CA SER A 524 -29.85 4.76 -5.83
C SER A 524 -31.07 5.58 -6.23
N GLN A 525 -31.71 5.17 -7.33
CA GLN A 525 -33.04 5.68 -7.63
C GLN A 525 -33.98 5.27 -6.49
N SER A 526 -34.41 6.27 -5.75
CA SER A 526 -35.62 6.26 -4.94
C SER A 526 -36.80 5.79 -5.79
N LYS A 527 -37.15 4.51 -5.64
CA LYS A 527 -38.44 3.98 -6.11
C LYS A 527 -39.53 4.50 -5.17
N ALA A 528 -40.13 5.63 -5.52
CA ALA A 528 -41.40 6.07 -4.96
C ALA A 528 -42.25 6.71 -6.08
N ASP A 529 -42.91 5.85 -6.87
CA ASP A 529 -44.35 5.89 -7.14
C ASP A 529 -44.66 5.01 -8.35
N ARG A 530 -45.40 3.91 -8.13
CA ARG A 530 -46.38 3.33 -9.05
C ARG A 530 -47.16 2.24 -8.32
N SER A 531 -48.47 2.46 -8.26
CA SER A 531 -49.53 1.58 -7.76
C SER A 531 -49.36 0.09 -8.14
N PRO A 532 -49.64 -0.88 -7.25
CA PRO A 532 -49.38 -2.29 -7.50
C PRO A 532 -50.47 -2.94 -8.37
N ALA A 533 -50.05 -3.61 -9.45
CA ALA A 533 -50.86 -4.58 -10.18
C ALA A 533 -50.80 -5.97 -9.49
N PRO A 534 -51.87 -6.79 -9.55
CA PRO A 534 -52.04 -7.97 -8.70
C PRO A 534 -51.07 -9.12 -9.03
N SER A 535 -50.58 -9.77 -7.97
CA SER A 535 -49.62 -10.89 -8.01
C SER A 535 -50.15 -12.15 -8.71
N PRO A 536 -49.34 -12.83 -9.54
CA PRO A 536 -49.63 -14.19 -9.98
C PRO A 536 -49.42 -15.21 -8.85
N LYS A 537 -50.29 -16.23 -8.85
CA LYS A 537 -50.41 -17.28 -7.83
C LYS A 537 -49.16 -18.18 -7.79
N PRO A 538 -48.57 -18.48 -6.61
CA PRO A 538 -47.36 -19.29 -6.52
C PRO A 538 -47.60 -20.77 -6.86
N SER A 539 -46.68 -21.34 -7.64
CA SER A 539 -46.58 -22.77 -7.95
C SER A 539 -46.04 -23.54 -6.72
N PRO A 540 -46.51 -24.77 -6.44
CA PRO A 540 -46.23 -25.47 -5.19
C PRO A 540 -44.74 -25.86 -5.04
N SER A 541 -44.26 -25.65 -3.81
CA SER A 541 -42.89 -25.90 -3.38
C SER A 541 -42.55 -27.41 -3.33
N PRO A 542 -41.35 -27.84 -3.77
CA PRO A 542 -40.94 -29.23 -3.71
C PRO A 542 -40.75 -29.73 -2.26
N LYS A 543 -41.14 -30.98 -2.04
CA LYS A 543 -41.18 -31.67 -0.75
C LYS A 543 -39.77 -31.86 -0.17
N PRO A 544 -39.53 -31.64 1.14
CA PRO A 544 -38.20 -31.81 1.75
C PRO A 544 -37.71 -33.26 1.68
N SER A 545 -36.43 -33.41 1.32
CA SER A 545 -35.70 -34.68 1.36
C SER A 545 -35.45 -35.11 2.82
N PRO A 546 -35.57 -36.40 3.19
CA PRO A 546 -35.47 -36.86 4.57
C PRO A 546 -34.07 -36.66 5.16
N SER A 547 -34.06 -36.22 6.42
CA SER A 547 -32.87 -35.93 7.22
C SER A 547 -32.03 -37.20 7.47
N PRO A 548 -30.69 -37.12 7.35
CA PRO A 548 -29.81 -38.25 7.62
C PRO A 548 -29.84 -38.67 9.11
N LYS A 549 -29.78 -39.98 9.32
CA LYS A 549 -29.83 -40.67 10.62
C LYS A 549 -28.55 -40.40 11.42
N PRO A 550 -28.62 -40.07 12.73
CA PRO A 550 -27.44 -39.77 13.53
C PRO A 550 -26.50 -40.98 13.68
N SER A 551 -25.20 -40.71 13.53
CA SER A 551 -24.10 -41.67 13.70
C SER A 551 -23.97 -42.10 15.18
N PRO A 552 -23.69 -43.38 15.47
CA PRO A 552 -23.60 -43.89 16.83
C PRO A 552 -22.41 -43.31 17.62
N SER A 553 -22.68 -43.01 18.89
CA SER A 553 -21.72 -42.44 19.85
C SER A 553 -20.54 -43.40 20.12
N PRO A 554 -19.29 -42.89 20.21
CA PRO A 554 -18.12 -43.71 20.49
C PRO A 554 -18.15 -44.32 21.90
N LYS A 555 -17.71 -45.57 21.98
CA LYS A 555 -17.65 -46.41 23.19
C LYS A 555 -16.53 -45.93 24.12
N PRO A 556 -16.75 -45.83 25.44
CA PRO A 556 -15.74 -45.32 26.38
C PRO A 556 -14.51 -46.23 26.47
N SER A 557 -13.34 -45.60 26.53
CA SER A 557 -12.02 -46.22 26.66
C SER A 557 -11.84 -46.91 28.02
N PRO A 558 -11.24 -48.11 28.09
CA PRO A 558 -11.07 -48.86 29.34
C PRO A 558 -10.03 -48.22 30.29
N SER A 559 -10.33 -48.28 31.59
CA SER A 559 -9.46 -47.82 32.68
C SER A 559 -8.13 -48.59 32.76
N PRO A 560 -7.01 -47.92 33.11
CA PRO A 560 -5.72 -48.57 33.28
C PRO A 560 -5.70 -49.51 34.51
N LYS A 561 -5.12 -50.70 34.29
CA LYS A 561 -4.92 -51.78 35.25
C LYS A 561 -3.71 -51.46 36.16
N PRO A 562 -3.78 -51.72 37.48
CA PRO A 562 -2.67 -51.44 38.39
C PRO A 562 -1.48 -52.39 38.16
N SER A 563 -0.27 -51.83 38.22
CA SER A 563 1.01 -52.56 38.15
C SER A 563 1.49 -52.94 39.56
N PRO A 564 2.25 -54.03 39.73
CA PRO A 564 2.26 -54.85 40.94
C PRO A 564 3.27 -54.41 42.02
N THR A 565 2.93 -54.75 43.26
CA THR A 565 3.80 -54.72 44.44
C THR A 565 4.69 -55.96 44.49
N ILE A 566 6.00 -55.78 44.66
CA ILE A 566 6.93 -56.81 45.16
C ILE A 566 7.65 -56.29 46.40
N THR A 567 7.63 -57.12 47.44
CA THR A 567 8.16 -56.96 48.79
C THR A 567 9.61 -57.47 48.93
N GLY A 568 10.41 -56.83 49.79
CA GLY A 568 11.22 -57.55 50.78
C GLY A 568 12.70 -57.14 51.01
N ARG A 569 12.98 -56.63 52.23
CA ARG A 569 14.21 -56.71 53.09
C ARG A 569 15.54 -56.10 52.57
N SER A 570 16.46 -55.52 53.36
CA SER A 570 16.68 -55.39 54.80
C SER A 570 17.84 -54.41 55.11
N ASN A 571 17.82 -53.83 56.31
CA ASN A 571 18.94 -53.43 57.19
C ASN A 571 19.69 -52.07 57.08
N SER A 572 19.76 -51.44 58.26
CA SER A 572 20.82 -50.61 58.87
C SER A 572 20.65 -49.07 58.92
N SER A 573 20.37 -48.58 60.13
CA SER A 573 20.79 -47.28 60.71
C SER A 573 22.34 -47.25 60.91
N PRO A 574 23.03 -46.19 61.42
CA PRO A 574 22.55 -44.97 62.13
C PRO A 574 23.25 -43.60 61.83
N GLY A 575 22.54 -42.49 62.13
CA GLY A 575 22.98 -41.17 62.68
C GLY A 575 24.17 -40.37 62.08
N PRO A 576 24.42 -39.10 62.49
CA PRO A 576 23.71 -38.25 63.47
C PRO A 576 23.27 -36.86 62.92
N SER A 577 22.50 -36.14 63.76
CA SER A 577 22.06 -34.73 63.71
C SER A 577 23.13 -33.80 64.35
N PRO A 578 22.93 -32.48 64.68
CA PRO A 578 21.91 -31.47 64.30
C PRO A 578 22.46 -30.01 64.11
N GLY A 579 21.60 -29.04 63.78
CA GLY A 579 21.86 -27.61 64.05
C GLY A 579 20.74 -26.60 63.73
N ARG A 580 19.98 -26.19 64.78
CA ARG A 580 19.45 -24.84 65.16
C ARG A 580 18.85 -23.89 64.08
N SER A 581 17.85 -23.01 64.32
CA SER A 581 16.95 -22.64 65.44
C SER A 581 16.06 -21.46 64.98
N GLY A 582 14.79 -21.42 65.44
CA GLY A 582 13.95 -20.21 65.63
C GLY A 582 13.03 -19.81 64.46
N GLY A 583 11.73 -19.53 64.59
CA GLY A 583 10.82 -19.37 65.74
C GLY A 583 10.02 -18.05 65.64
N ASN A 584 8.71 -18.11 65.32
CA ASN A 584 7.58 -17.26 65.81
C ASN A 584 6.31 -17.48 64.92
N LEU A 585 5.17 -18.00 65.42
CA LEU A 585 4.07 -17.39 66.22
C LEU A 585 3.22 -16.38 65.40
N GLY A 586 1.88 -16.45 65.25
CA GLY A 586 0.77 -17.29 65.78
C GLY A 586 -0.43 -17.31 64.78
N VAL A 587 -1.37 -18.27 64.77
CA VAL A 587 -2.61 -18.45 65.60
C VAL A 587 -3.50 -17.18 65.60
N ALA A 588 -4.80 -17.12 65.26
CA ALA A 588 -5.97 -18.04 65.28
C ALA A 588 -6.98 -17.64 64.17
N ARG A 589 -7.66 -18.55 63.47
CA ARG A 589 -9.00 -19.14 63.76
C ARG A 589 -10.11 -18.14 64.12
N GLY A 590 -11.15 -18.08 63.28
CA GLY A 590 -12.44 -17.45 63.57
C GLY A 590 -13.47 -17.66 62.46
N THR A 591 -14.23 -18.75 62.54
CA THR A 591 -15.32 -19.15 61.66
C THR A 591 -16.61 -18.37 61.92
N THR A 592 -17.38 -18.03 60.88
CA THR A 592 -18.85 -18.19 60.88
C THR A 592 -19.41 -18.31 59.45
N LYS A 593 -20.15 -19.40 59.24
CA LYS A 593 -21.03 -19.71 58.11
C LYS A 593 -22.35 -18.96 58.26
N THR A 594 -23.00 -18.63 57.14
CA THR A 594 -24.45 -18.78 56.80
C THR A 594 -24.70 -17.93 55.55
N GLY A 595 -25.45 -18.28 54.51
CA GLY A 595 -26.30 -19.41 54.14
C GLY A 595 -26.60 -19.26 52.63
N THR A 596 -26.67 -20.36 51.88
CA THR A 596 -27.90 -20.92 51.27
C THR A 596 -28.53 -20.16 50.10
N GLY A 597 -28.68 -20.85 48.95
CA GLY A 597 -29.67 -20.58 47.91
C GLY A 597 -29.08 -20.39 46.51
N ARG A 598 -28.64 -21.45 45.82
CA ARG A 598 -29.37 -22.21 44.76
C ARG A 598 -30.01 -21.39 43.63
N ARG A 599 -29.42 -21.58 42.45
CA ARG A 599 -29.99 -21.94 41.12
C ARG A 599 -30.80 -20.91 40.33
N ALA A 600 -30.31 -20.71 39.09
CA ALA A 600 -31.02 -20.72 37.79
C ALA A 600 -32.02 -19.57 37.56
N MET A 601 -32.24 -19.04 36.35
CA MET A 601 -31.85 -19.31 34.97
C MET A 601 -32.32 -18.07 34.17
N ALA A 602 -31.73 -17.85 32.99
CA ALA A 602 -32.36 -17.28 31.78
C ALA A 602 -33.32 -16.08 31.90
N VAL A 603 -32.94 -14.93 31.32
CA VAL A 603 -33.26 -14.55 29.92
C VAL A 603 -32.06 -13.80 29.36
#